data_AF-A0A6A5BRY6-F1
#
_entry.id   AF-A0A6A5BRY6-F1
#
_cell.length_a   1.000
_cell.length_b   1.000
_cell.length_c   1.000
_cell.angle_alpha   90.00
_cell.angle_beta   90.00
_cell.angle_gamma   90.00
#
_symmetry.space_group_name_H-M   'P 1'
#
loop_
_entity.id
_entity.type
_entity.pdbx_description
1 polymer ?
#
loop_
_entity_poly.entity_id
_entity_poly.type
_entity_poly.pdbx_seq_one_letter_code
_entity_poly.pdbx_strand_id
1 'polypeptide(L)'
;MFQFLIDPVLHIFYRIMDTFQPQSKYCVLEYSKSYVYEPPVFKELQDLFRKSFGDDATSKESPVETLHSYSIEFKNFYMNCYELSNNYFTNEEIYKYYIKGKSGLIFTIEFSKNISIEIEELKNRLDLIFSLTHKQPQVPILFIIYGQDLCNNSDVQPVIKLLNEFIQRESYEEYSCMVETDQFKDGTLYEGLEWLMSISNQK
;
A
#
# COMPACT_ATOMS: atom_id res chain seq x y z
N MET A 1 26.01 -32.33 -14.19
CA MET A 1 26.00 -33.21 -12.99
C MET A 1 26.31 -32.44 -11.70
N PHE A 2 27.20 -31.43 -11.71
CA PHE A 2 27.45 -30.56 -10.55
C PHE A 2 26.30 -29.59 -10.19
N GLN A 3 25.51 -29.13 -11.18
CA GLN A 3 24.34 -28.25 -10.94
C GLN A 3 23.34 -28.82 -9.93
N PHE A 4 23.07 -30.13 -10.00
CA PHE A 4 22.08 -30.83 -9.16
C PHE A 4 22.44 -30.85 -7.67
N LEU A 5 23.71 -30.66 -7.31
CA LEU A 5 24.17 -30.53 -5.92
C LEU A 5 24.27 -29.07 -5.47
N ILE A 6 24.42 -28.14 -6.43
CA ILE A 6 24.51 -26.70 -6.16
C ILE A 6 23.12 -26.13 -5.86
N ASP A 7 22.09 -26.54 -6.60
CA ASP A 7 20.74 -26.01 -6.45
C ASP A 7 20.14 -26.25 -5.05
N PRO A 8 20.25 -27.43 -4.41
CA PRO A 8 19.76 -27.65 -3.05
C PRO A 8 20.52 -26.85 -1.99
N VAL A 9 21.85 -26.67 -2.18
CA VAL A 9 22.70 -25.92 -1.25
C VAL A 9 22.41 -24.42 -1.36
N LEU A 10 22.29 -23.89 -2.57
CA LEU A 10 21.86 -22.52 -2.82
C LEU A 10 20.45 -22.30 -2.27
N HIS A 11 19.52 -23.23 -2.49
CA HIS A 11 18.16 -23.13 -1.95
C HIS A 11 18.15 -23.08 -0.41
N ILE A 12 18.98 -23.87 0.27
CA ILE A 12 19.13 -23.79 1.73
C ILE A 12 19.74 -22.45 2.15
N PHE A 13 20.78 -21.98 1.45
CA PHE A 13 21.40 -20.67 1.71
C PHE A 13 20.42 -19.52 1.52
N TYR A 14 19.63 -19.52 0.44
CA TYR A 14 18.59 -18.52 0.19
C TYR A 14 17.48 -18.59 1.24
N ARG A 15 17.05 -19.78 1.67
CA ARG A 15 16.09 -19.92 2.78
C ARG A 15 16.64 -19.37 4.10
N ILE A 16 17.91 -19.63 4.40
CA ILE A 16 18.58 -19.11 5.59
C ILE A 16 18.64 -17.59 5.52
N MET A 17 19.09 -17.03 4.40
CA MET A 17 19.10 -15.58 4.16
C MET A 17 17.71 -14.96 4.29
N ASP A 18 16.70 -15.57 3.68
CA ASP A 18 15.30 -15.14 3.78
C ASP A 18 14.83 -15.16 5.25
N THR A 19 15.24 -16.15 6.04
CA THR A 19 14.84 -16.26 7.47
C THR A 19 15.45 -15.15 8.34
N PHE A 20 16.63 -14.66 8.00
CA PHE A 20 17.34 -13.65 8.79
C PHE A 20 17.18 -12.22 8.27
N GLN A 21 16.57 -12.05 7.10
CA GLN A 21 16.25 -10.72 6.59
C GLN A 21 15.07 -10.13 7.37
N PRO A 22 15.16 -8.85 7.80
CA PRO A 22 14.04 -8.16 8.40
C PRO A 22 12.84 -8.16 7.43
N GLN A 23 11.65 -8.47 7.95
CA GLN A 23 10.43 -8.38 7.17
C GLN A 23 10.08 -6.90 6.91
N SER A 24 10.00 -6.50 5.65
CA SER A 24 9.49 -5.20 5.20
C SER A 24 7.98 -5.17 5.35
N LYS A 25 7.49 -4.18 6.10
CA LYS A 25 6.07 -4.08 6.48
C LYS A 25 5.44 -2.87 5.84
N TYR A 26 4.41 -3.07 5.06
CA TYR A 26 3.64 -2.00 4.43
C TYR A 26 2.24 -1.94 5.04
N CYS A 27 1.56 -0.82 4.84
CA CYS A 27 0.15 -0.68 5.19
C CYS A 27 -0.60 0.07 4.10
N VAL A 28 -1.74 -0.47 3.71
CA VAL A 28 -2.73 0.18 2.87
C VAL A 28 -3.72 0.89 3.79
N LEU A 29 -3.86 2.19 3.62
CA LEU A 29 -4.84 3.05 4.26
C LEU A 29 -5.89 3.39 3.21
N GLU A 30 -7.03 2.70 3.26
CA GLU A 30 -8.06 2.79 2.24
C GLU A 30 -9.13 3.83 2.62
N TYR A 31 -9.38 4.75 1.70
CA TYR A 31 -10.56 5.60 1.68
C TYR A 31 -11.49 5.10 0.56
N SER A 32 -12.51 4.36 0.95
CA SER A 32 -13.47 3.71 0.05
C SER A 32 -14.90 3.96 0.53
N LYS A 33 -15.84 4.06 -0.41
CA LYS A 33 -17.28 4.15 -0.13
C LYS A 33 -18.02 2.88 -0.50
N SER A 34 -17.39 1.99 -1.27
CA SER A 34 -18.02 0.80 -1.81
C SER A 34 -18.17 -0.36 -0.81
N TYR A 35 -17.75 -0.21 0.45
CA TYR A 35 -17.75 -1.27 1.48
C TYR A 35 -17.17 -2.61 0.98
N VAL A 36 -16.19 -2.55 0.06
CA VAL A 36 -15.55 -3.74 -0.46
C VAL A 36 -14.52 -4.19 0.56
N TYR A 37 -14.67 -5.42 1.05
CA TYR A 37 -13.84 -5.97 2.12
C TYR A 37 -12.36 -6.18 1.75
N GLU A 38 -12.06 -6.36 0.46
CA GLU A 38 -10.71 -6.48 -0.07
C GLU A 38 -10.42 -5.29 -1.02
N PRO A 39 -9.49 -4.38 -0.67
CA PRO A 39 -9.12 -3.30 -1.56
C PRO A 39 -8.55 -3.86 -2.86
N PRO A 40 -8.92 -3.32 -4.04
CA PRO A 40 -8.43 -3.82 -5.32
C PRO A 40 -6.90 -3.93 -5.45
N VAL A 41 -6.15 -3.08 -4.74
CA VAL A 41 -4.68 -3.13 -4.71
C VAL A 41 -4.14 -4.45 -4.15
N PHE A 42 -4.86 -5.12 -3.23
CA PHE A 42 -4.44 -6.40 -2.68
C PHE A 42 -4.55 -7.53 -3.69
N LYS A 43 -5.60 -7.53 -4.50
CA LYS A 43 -5.79 -8.52 -5.56
C LYS A 43 -4.68 -8.42 -6.60
N GLU A 44 -4.34 -7.20 -7.00
CA GLU A 44 -3.27 -6.95 -7.97
C GLU A 44 -1.90 -7.30 -7.40
N LEU A 45 -1.64 -6.96 -6.13
CA LEU A 45 -0.40 -7.37 -5.46
C LEU A 45 -0.28 -8.89 -5.35
N GLN A 46 -1.36 -9.58 -5.00
CA GLN A 46 -1.39 -11.05 -4.99
C GLN A 46 -1.11 -11.61 -6.39
N ASP A 47 -1.74 -11.07 -7.43
CA ASP A 47 -1.50 -11.49 -8.80
C ASP A 47 -0.04 -11.21 -9.25
N LEU A 48 0.54 -10.09 -8.83
CA LEU A 48 1.94 -9.75 -9.08
C LEU A 48 2.90 -10.71 -8.37
N PHE A 49 2.66 -11.00 -7.08
CA PHE A 49 3.49 -11.95 -6.33
C PHE A 49 3.38 -13.36 -6.92
N ARG A 50 2.18 -13.81 -7.27
CA ARG A 50 1.96 -15.10 -7.94
C ARG A 50 2.69 -15.19 -9.28
N LYS A 51 2.60 -14.15 -10.12
CA LYS A 51 3.32 -14.11 -11.41
C LYS A 51 4.84 -14.08 -11.26
N SER A 52 5.35 -13.36 -10.26
CA SER A 52 6.79 -13.13 -10.09
C SER A 52 7.53 -14.34 -9.49
N PHE A 53 6.84 -15.15 -8.70
CA PHE A 53 7.47 -16.25 -7.96
C PHE A 53 6.97 -17.65 -8.34
N GLY A 54 5.98 -17.75 -9.22
CA GLY A 54 5.39 -19.03 -9.67
C GLY A 54 4.56 -19.73 -8.58
N ASP A 55 3.88 -20.82 -8.94
CA ASP A 55 3.08 -21.68 -8.05
C ASP A 55 3.94 -22.46 -7.02
N ASP A 56 4.92 -21.80 -6.40
CA ASP A 56 5.73 -22.39 -5.35
C ASP A 56 4.84 -22.60 -4.11
N ALA A 57 4.22 -23.77 -4.08
CA ALA A 57 3.27 -24.32 -3.10
C ALA A 57 3.83 -24.47 -1.67
N THR A 58 4.90 -23.73 -1.33
CA THR A 58 5.51 -23.67 0.00
C THR A 58 5.44 -22.30 0.65
N SER A 59 5.03 -21.24 -0.07
CA SER A 59 4.67 -20.00 0.60
C SER A 59 3.32 -20.21 1.27
N LYS A 60 3.27 -20.08 2.59
CA LYS A 60 2.00 -19.93 3.29
C LYS A 60 1.44 -18.58 2.86
N GLU A 61 0.79 -18.53 1.69
CA GLU A 61 -0.17 -17.49 1.33
C GLU A 61 -1.27 -17.59 2.38
N SER A 62 -1.10 -16.91 3.51
CA SER A 62 -2.11 -16.86 4.55
C SER A 62 -2.64 -15.44 4.53
N PRO A 63 -3.67 -15.15 3.71
CA PRO A 63 -4.49 -14.00 3.98
C PRO A 63 -4.99 -14.14 5.42
N VAL A 64 -4.52 -13.29 6.32
CA VAL A 64 -5.07 -13.23 7.67
C VAL A 64 -6.21 -12.24 7.62
N GLU A 65 -7.39 -12.77 7.37
CA GLU A 65 -8.65 -12.07 7.45
C GLU A 65 -9.08 -11.96 8.92
N THR A 66 -9.17 -10.73 9.42
CA THR A 66 -9.92 -10.43 10.64
C THR A 66 -11.16 -9.63 10.28
N LEU A 67 -12.08 -9.46 11.22
CA LEU A 67 -13.32 -8.69 11.01
C LEU A 67 -13.08 -7.26 10.49
N HIS A 68 -11.87 -6.71 10.67
CA HIS A 68 -11.51 -5.33 10.36
C HIS A 68 -10.18 -5.16 9.62
N SER A 69 -9.53 -6.25 9.22
CA SER A 69 -8.24 -6.17 8.52
C SER A 69 -8.07 -7.32 7.54
N TYR A 70 -7.70 -6.98 6.32
CA TYR A 70 -7.13 -7.90 5.36
C TYR A 70 -5.60 -7.76 5.40
N SER A 71 -4.86 -8.87 5.39
CA SER A 71 -3.40 -8.80 5.32
C SER A 71 -2.82 -9.93 4.50
N ILE A 72 -1.75 -9.64 3.78
CA ILE A 72 -0.98 -10.58 2.98
C ILE A 72 0.42 -10.66 3.53
N GLU A 73 0.94 -11.88 3.62
CA GLU A 73 2.31 -12.17 4.00
C GLU A 73 2.95 -13.05 2.93
N PHE A 74 4.10 -12.61 2.43
CA PHE A 74 4.88 -13.35 1.45
C PHE A 74 6.37 -13.19 1.75
N LYS A 75 6.99 -14.24 2.31
CA LYS A 75 8.40 -14.21 2.76
C LYS A 75 8.66 -13.00 3.68
N ASN A 76 9.59 -12.13 3.29
CA ASN A 76 9.96 -10.92 4.02
C ASN A 76 9.10 -9.71 3.64
N PHE A 77 7.98 -9.91 2.97
CA PHE A 77 7.01 -8.88 2.69
C PHE A 77 5.74 -9.12 3.51
N TYR A 78 5.27 -8.09 4.19
CA TYR A 78 4.00 -8.09 4.88
C TYR A 78 3.23 -6.82 4.55
N MET A 79 1.94 -6.95 4.28
CA MET A 79 1.07 -5.81 4.04
C MET A 79 -0.29 -6.03 4.70
N ASN A 80 -0.82 -5.00 5.33
CA ASN A 80 -2.15 -5.01 5.93
C ASN A 80 -2.98 -3.80 5.48
N CYS A 81 -4.30 -3.97 5.45
CA CYS A 81 -5.24 -2.91 5.16
C CYS A 81 -5.86 -2.33 6.44
N TYR A 82 -6.09 -1.03 6.43
CA TYR A 82 -7.00 -0.33 7.31
C TYR A 82 -7.95 0.56 6.51
N GLU A 83 -9.25 0.34 6.66
CA GLU A 83 -10.28 1.19 6.08
C GLU A 83 -10.50 2.43 6.97
N LEU A 84 -10.23 3.62 6.44
CA LEU A 84 -10.27 4.88 7.18
C LEU A 84 -11.69 5.40 7.42
N SER A 85 -12.67 4.89 6.67
CA SER A 85 -14.09 5.14 6.91
C SER A 85 -14.53 4.54 8.26
N ASN A 86 -13.81 3.53 8.75
CA ASN A 86 -14.12 2.82 9.98
C ASN A 86 -13.69 3.63 11.20
N ASN A 87 -14.62 3.82 12.14
CA ASN A 87 -14.39 4.56 13.38
C ASN A 87 -14.12 3.63 14.58
N TYR A 88 -13.79 2.36 14.33
CA TYR A 88 -13.59 1.37 15.38
C TYR A 88 -12.32 1.62 16.21
N PHE A 89 -11.24 2.05 15.57
CA PHE A 89 -9.97 2.32 16.26
C PHE A 89 -9.79 3.81 16.54
N THR A 90 -9.26 4.10 17.73
CA THR A 90 -8.76 5.42 18.07
C THR A 90 -7.54 5.79 17.23
N ASN A 91 -7.26 7.08 17.10
CA ASN A 91 -6.08 7.59 16.40
C ASN A 91 -4.75 6.98 16.91
N GLU A 92 -4.67 6.69 18.21
CA GLU A 92 -3.51 6.04 18.81
C GLU A 92 -3.37 4.58 18.39
N GLU A 93 -4.48 3.85 18.30
CA GLU A 93 -4.51 2.47 17.82
C GLU A 93 -4.16 2.39 16.34
N ILE A 94 -4.68 3.31 15.52
CA ILE A 94 -4.34 3.42 14.10
C ILE A 94 -2.82 3.60 13.96
N TYR A 95 -2.24 4.54 14.71
CA TYR A 95 -0.79 4.74 14.69
C TYR A 95 -0.04 3.48 15.12
N LYS A 96 -0.42 2.90 16.26
CA LYS A 96 0.30 1.77 16.86
C LYS A 96 0.31 0.53 15.97
N TYR A 97 -0.81 0.21 15.33
CA TYR A 97 -0.98 -1.06 14.60
C TYR A 97 -0.75 -0.94 13.10
N TYR A 98 -1.00 0.23 12.51
CA TYR A 98 -1.01 0.40 11.05
C TYR A 98 0.08 1.31 10.52
N ILE A 99 0.63 2.24 11.32
CA ILE A 99 1.65 3.18 10.85
C ILE A 99 3.02 2.90 11.47
N LYS A 100 3.07 2.62 12.78
CA LYS A 100 4.33 2.54 13.51
C LYS A 100 5.20 1.38 13.02
N GLY A 101 6.39 1.72 12.50
CA GLY A 101 7.38 0.73 12.09
C GLY A 101 7.09 0.09 10.74
N LYS A 102 6.28 0.75 9.91
CA LYS A 102 6.10 0.40 8.51
C LYS A 102 7.24 0.97 7.67
N SER A 103 7.68 0.18 6.69
CA SER A 103 8.67 0.54 5.67
C SER A 103 8.09 1.56 4.68
N GLY A 104 6.79 1.48 4.40
CA GLY A 104 6.07 2.40 3.52
C GLY A 104 4.56 2.32 3.72
N LEU A 105 3.86 3.37 3.31
CA LEU A 105 2.40 3.48 3.36
C LEU A 105 1.85 3.60 1.94
N ILE A 106 0.66 3.04 1.73
CA ILE A 106 -0.10 3.18 0.50
C ILE A 106 -1.46 3.76 0.88
N PHE A 107 -1.79 4.94 0.37
CA PHE A 107 -3.08 5.57 0.59
C PHE A 107 -3.93 5.43 -0.67
N THR A 108 -4.96 4.59 -0.60
CA THR A 108 -5.82 4.32 -1.75
C THR A 108 -7.11 5.12 -1.63
N ILE A 109 -7.48 5.82 -2.68
CA ILE A 109 -8.64 6.70 -2.76
C ILE A 109 -9.56 6.16 -3.84
N GLU A 110 -10.68 5.56 -3.42
CA GLU A 110 -11.75 5.22 -4.34
C GLU A 110 -12.48 6.50 -4.77
N PHE A 111 -12.55 6.69 -6.07
CA PHE A 111 -13.15 7.85 -6.69
C PHE A 111 -14.59 7.55 -7.14
N SER A 112 -15.53 8.41 -6.74
CA SER A 112 -16.96 8.34 -7.05
C SER A 112 -17.46 9.64 -7.70
N LYS A 113 -18.62 9.61 -8.38
CA LYS A 113 -19.18 10.74 -9.13
C LYS A 113 -19.57 11.96 -8.27
N ASN A 114 -19.56 11.89 -6.93
CA ASN A 114 -20.05 12.94 -6.02
C ASN A 114 -18.92 13.68 -5.26
N ILE A 115 -17.99 14.27 -6.01
CA ILE A 115 -16.73 14.88 -5.54
C ILE A 115 -16.86 15.95 -4.45
N SER A 116 -17.87 16.83 -4.50
CA SER A 116 -17.90 18.02 -3.63
C SER A 116 -18.01 17.69 -2.14
N ILE A 117 -18.75 16.63 -1.80
CA ILE A 117 -18.94 16.18 -0.40
C ILE A 117 -17.75 15.30 0.03
N GLU A 118 -17.12 14.60 -0.93
CA GLU A 118 -16.02 13.68 -0.69
C GLU A 118 -14.70 14.39 -0.37
N ILE A 119 -14.47 15.60 -0.91
CA ILE A 119 -13.23 16.36 -0.68
C ILE A 119 -13.05 16.76 0.79
N GLU A 120 -14.11 17.23 1.46
CA GLU A 120 -14.00 17.68 2.85
C GLU A 120 -13.70 16.51 3.79
N GLU A 121 -14.38 15.38 3.59
CA GLU A 121 -14.10 14.16 4.33
C GLU A 121 -12.68 13.65 4.05
N LEU A 122 -12.28 13.58 2.79
CA LEU A 122 -10.93 13.19 2.39
C LEU A 122 -9.87 14.08 3.04
N LYS A 123 -10.08 15.39 3.06
CA LYS A 123 -9.18 16.35 3.72
C LYS A 123 -9.04 16.05 5.21
N ASN A 124 -10.14 15.80 5.91
CA ASN A 124 -10.11 15.42 7.32
C ASN A 124 -9.36 14.10 7.54
N ARG A 125 -9.47 13.13 6.62
CA ARG A 125 -8.74 11.86 6.69
C ARG A 125 -7.25 12.03 6.40
N LEU A 126 -6.87 12.88 5.45
CA LEU A 126 -5.48 13.24 5.17
C LEU A 126 -4.83 13.94 6.37
N ASP A 127 -5.51 14.91 6.98
CA ASP A 127 -5.03 15.62 8.18
C ASP A 127 -4.90 14.67 9.39
N LEU A 128 -5.77 13.65 9.48
CA LEU A 128 -5.60 12.58 10.47
C LEU A 128 -4.32 11.78 10.22
N ILE A 129 -4.16 11.19 9.03
CA ILE A 129 -2.99 10.34 8.71
C ILE A 129 -1.71 11.11 8.94
N PHE A 130 -1.69 12.35 8.50
CA PHE A 130 -0.62 13.29 8.74
C PHE A 130 -0.20 13.39 10.21
N SER A 131 -1.17 13.65 11.09
CA SER A 131 -0.91 13.77 12.53
C SER A 131 -0.29 12.51 13.13
N LEU A 132 -0.51 11.37 12.49
CA LEU A 132 0.03 10.08 12.90
C LEU A 132 1.39 9.79 12.28
N THR A 133 1.61 10.13 11.01
CA THR A 133 2.89 9.90 10.31
C THR A 133 3.99 10.84 10.79
N HIS A 134 3.66 12.05 11.24
CA HIS A 134 4.61 12.99 11.87
C HIS A 134 5.32 12.45 13.12
N LYS A 135 4.76 11.40 13.72
CA LYS A 135 5.36 10.72 14.88
C LYS A 135 6.50 9.77 14.48
N GLN A 136 6.78 9.60 13.18
CA GLN A 136 7.82 8.72 12.63
C GLN A 136 8.83 9.50 11.77
N PRO A 137 10.09 9.06 11.69
CA PRO A 137 11.01 9.51 10.64
C PRO A 137 10.42 9.20 9.25
N GLN A 138 10.39 10.22 8.36
CA GLN A 138 9.79 10.24 7.01
C GLN A 138 9.52 8.86 6.37
N VAL A 139 8.35 8.29 6.57
CA VAL A 139 7.92 7.04 5.93
C VAL A 139 7.41 7.39 4.52
N PRO A 140 7.86 6.71 3.45
CA PRO A 140 7.37 6.99 2.11
C PRO A 140 5.89 6.63 1.96
N ILE A 141 5.15 7.46 1.24
CA ILE A 141 3.70 7.36 1.05
C ILE A 141 3.39 7.32 -0.46
N LEU A 142 2.78 6.23 -0.91
CA LEU A 142 2.24 6.12 -2.26
C LEU A 142 0.75 6.45 -2.25
N PHE A 143 0.35 7.49 -2.96
CA PHE A 143 -1.06 7.84 -3.20
C PHE A 143 -1.55 7.13 -4.45
N ILE A 144 -2.69 6.44 -4.36
CA ILE A 144 -3.32 5.75 -5.48
C ILE A 144 -4.75 6.23 -5.60
N ILE A 145 -5.10 6.84 -6.73
CA ILE A 145 -6.46 7.22 -7.07
C ILE A 145 -7.01 6.19 -8.06
N TYR A 146 -8.12 5.55 -7.73
CA TYR A 146 -8.74 4.53 -8.57
C TYR A 146 -10.27 4.71 -8.64
N GLY A 147 -10.89 4.33 -9.75
CA GLY A 147 -12.35 4.41 -9.92
C GLY A 147 -12.78 4.02 -11.33
N GLN A 148 -14.05 3.64 -11.51
CA GLN A 148 -14.56 3.14 -12.81
C GLN A 148 -14.69 4.21 -13.91
N ASP A 149 -14.54 5.50 -13.56
CA ASP A 149 -14.81 6.65 -14.43
C ASP A 149 -13.73 7.75 -14.34
N LEU A 150 -12.45 7.43 -14.06
CA LEU A 150 -11.37 8.45 -14.04
C LEU A 150 -11.11 9.08 -15.42
N CYS A 151 -11.65 8.49 -16.48
CA CYS A 151 -11.65 9.02 -17.84
C CYS A 151 -12.11 10.49 -17.95
N ASN A 152 -12.96 10.97 -17.03
CA ASN A 152 -13.32 12.38 -16.93
C ASN A 152 -12.36 13.14 -16.00
N ASN A 153 -11.24 13.57 -16.57
CA ASN A 153 -10.15 14.25 -15.88
C ASN A 153 -10.62 15.46 -15.02
N SER A 154 -11.69 16.18 -15.41
CA SER A 154 -12.21 17.35 -14.69
C SER A 154 -12.59 17.09 -13.23
N ASP A 155 -13.00 15.85 -12.95
CA ASP A 155 -13.61 15.46 -11.69
C ASP A 155 -12.53 15.03 -10.67
N VAL A 156 -11.40 14.53 -11.16
CA VAL A 156 -10.25 14.05 -10.36
C VAL A 156 -9.30 15.19 -9.97
N GLN A 157 -9.23 16.25 -10.79
CA GLN A 157 -8.35 17.41 -10.57
C GLN A 157 -8.44 18.02 -9.15
N PRO A 158 -9.62 18.17 -8.52
CA PRO A 158 -9.70 18.66 -7.14
C PRO A 158 -8.99 17.76 -6.13
N VAL A 159 -9.04 16.43 -6.30
CA VAL A 159 -8.37 15.45 -5.44
C VAL A 159 -6.86 15.53 -5.65
N ILE A 160 -6.41 15.53 -6.90
CA ILE A 160 -5.00 15.71 -7.27
C ILE A 160 -4.45 17.01 -6.67
N LYS A 161 -5.18 18.11 -6.80
CA LYS A 161 -4.78 19.39 -6.23
C LYS A 161 -4.66 19.33 -4.72
N LEU A 162 -5.63 18.72 -4.02
CA LEU A 162 -5.58 18.52 -2.57
C LEU A 162 -4.35 17.70 -2.15
N LEU A 163 -4.03 16.62 -2.87
CA LEU A 163 -2.86 15.78 -2.60
C LEU A 163 -1.54 16.51 -2.88
N ASN A 164 -1.45 17.28 -3.95
CA ASN A 164 -0.26 18.07 -4.25
C ASN A 164 -0.04 19.16 -3.19
N GLU A 165 -1.09 19.86 -2.79
CA GLU A 165 -1.03 20.81 -1.67
C GLU A 165 -0.59 20.12 -0.38
N PHE A 166 -1.06 18.90 -0.12
CA PHE A 166 -0.62 18.08 1.00
C PHE A 166 0.88 17.75 0.94
N ILE A 167 1.37 17.23 -0.20
CA ILE A 167 2.78 16.82 -0.37
C ILE A 167 3.71 18.02 -0.19
N GLN A 168 3.35 19.17 -0.77
CA GLN A 168 4.14 20.40 -0.68
C GLN A 168 4.15 20.99 0.73
N ARG A 169 2.97 21.10 1.36
CA ARG A 169 2.81 21.66 2.72
C ARG A 169 3.73 20.95 3.72
N GLU A 170 3.92 19.65 3.52
CA GLU A 170 4.59 18.79 4.48
C GLU A 170 6.02 18.42 4.08
N SER A 171 6.54 18.98 2.99
CA SER A 171 7.88 18.68 2.47
C SER A 171 8.11 17.18 2.22
N TYR A 172 7.08 16.49 1.75
CA TYR A 172 7.10 15.05 1.46
C TYR A 172 7.52 14.73 0.01
N GLU A 173 7.99 15.71 -0.76
CA GLU A 173 8.24 15.59 -2.21
C GLU A 173 9.12 14.38 -2.57
N GLU A 174 10.18 14.12 -1.80
CA GLU A 174 11.10 12.99 -2.03
C GLU A 174 10.53 11.63 -1.56
N TYR A 175 9.51 11.66 -0.71
CA TYR A 175 8.93 10.49 -0.03
C TYR A 175 7.47 10.28 -0.42
N SER A 176 6.98 10.92 -1.47
CA SER A 176 5.60 10.74 -1.93
C SER A 176 5.50 10.63 -3.44
N CYS A 177 4.68 9.69 -3.89
CA CYS A 177 4.34 9.49 -5.30
C CYS A 177 2.82 9.37 -5.43
N MET A 178 2.26 9.81 -6.56
CA MET A 178 0.84 9.72 -6.85
C MET A 178 0.63 8.98 -8.17
N VAL A 179 -0.29 8.03 -8.16
CA VAL A 179 -0.65 7.19 -9.30
C VAL A 179 -2.15 7.22 -9.53
N GLU A 180 -2.55 7.35 -10.80
CA GLU A 180 -3.94 7.33 -11.25
C GLU A 180 -4.19 6.05 -12.07
N THR A 181 -5.34 5.39 -11.87
CA THR A 181 -5.65 4.12 -12.57
C THR A 181 -7.15 3.87 -12.75
N ASP A 182 -7.62 3.85 -14.01
CA ASP A 182 -9.04 3.59 -14.39
C ASP A 182 -9.49 2.15 -14.12
N GLN A 183 -8.51 1.27 -13.96
CA GLN A 183 -8.54 -0.15 -13.63
C GLN A 183 -7.05 -0.53 -13.68
N PHE A 184 -6.53 -1.33 -12.75
CA PHE A 184 -5.09 -1.62 -12.56
C PHE A 184 -4.36 -2.33 -13.72
N LYS A 185 -4.77 -2.11 -14.96
CA LYS A 185 -4.32 -2.73 -16.21
C LYS A 185 -3.16 -1.99 -16.89
N ASP A 186 -2.86 -0.75 -16.48
CA ASP A 186 -1.96 0.13 -17.25
C ASP A 186 -0.50 0.15 -16.76
N GLY A 187 -0.13 -0.72 -15.81
CA GLY A 187 1.25 -0.81 -15.30
C GLY A 187 1.67 0.36 -14.38
N THR A 188 0.91 1.46 -14.33
CA THR A 188 1.18 2.61 -13.46
C THR A 188 1.21 2.24 -11.97
N LEU A 189 0.36 1.30 -11.54
CA LEU A 189 0.42 0.73 -10.19
C LEU A 189 1.78 0.08 -9.90
N TYR A 190 2.30 -0.69 -10.86
CA TYR A 190 3.58 -1.38 -10.71
C TYR A 190 4.72 -0.37 -10.53
N GLU A 191 4.74 0.69 -11.33
CA GLU A 191 5.73 1.77 -11.21
C GLU A 191 5.66 2.45 -9.84
N GLY A 192 4.45 2.73 -9.33
CA GLY A 192 4.27 3.30 -7.99
C GLY A 192 4.76 2.38 -6.87
N LEU A 193 4.48 1.08 -6.98
CA LEU A 193 4.94 0.07 -6.01
C LEU A 193 6.46 -0.11 -6.07
N GLU A 194 7.05 -0.14 -7.26
CA GLU A 194 8.49 -0.20 -7.46
C GLU A 194 9.17 1.02 -6.84
N TRP A 195 8.63 2.22 -7.08
CA TRP A 195 9.09 3.45 -6.45
C TRP A 195 9.05 3.33 -4.92
N LEU A 196 7.92 2.91 -4.34
CA LEU A 196 7.75 2.79 -2.90
C LEU A 196 8.78 1.84 -2.29
N MET A 197 8.97 0.66 -2.90
CA MET A 197 9.93 -0.33 -2.42
C MET A 197 11.38 0.16 -2.58
N SER A 198 11.69 0.88 -3.66
CA SER A 198 13.05 1.39 -3.90
C SER A 198 13.47 2.44 -2.87
N ILE A 199 12.57 3.37 -2.50
CA ILE A 199 12.82 4.41 -1.51
C ILE A 199 12.84 3.83 -0.09
N SER A 200 11.93 2.89 0.20
CA SER A 200 11.84 2.26 1.53
C SER A 200 13.11 1.49 1.92
N ASN A 201 13.86 0.96 0.95
CA ASN A 201 15.06 0.15 1.16
C ASN A 201 16.37 0.98 1.25
N GLN A 202 16.32 2.31 1.14
CA GLN A 202 17.50 3.18 1.23
C GLN A 202 17.87 3.61 2.67
N LYS A 203 17.20 3.04 3.68
CA LYS A 203 17.40 3.33 5.11
C LYS A 203 18.00 2.15 5.86
#